data_AF-A0AAW6RWI4-F1
#
_entry.id   AF-A0AAW6RWI4-F1
#
_cell.length_a   1.000
_cell.length_b   1.000
_cell.length_c   1.000
_cell.angle_alpha   90.00
_cell.angle_beta   90.00
_cell.angle_gamma   90.00
#
_symmetry.space_group_name_H-M   'P 1'
#
loop_
_entity.id
_entity.type
_entity.pdbx_description
1 polymer ?
#
loop_
_entity_poly.entity_id
_entity_poly.type
_entity_poly.pdbx_seq_one_letter_code
_entity_poly.pdbx_strand_id
1 'polypeptide(L)' 'REGFTSLNLDRKVTEFFREVHVGQEEDFTILESNKISGNFGEVSYINLLNVPHFNDKDKFLRWAHKALNL' A
#
# COMPACT_ATOMS: atom_id res chain seq x y z
N ARG A 1 4.62 10.06 -20.72
CA ARG A 1 3.88 8.76 -20.69
C ARG A 1 4.16 7.99 -19.40
N GLU A 2 5.34 8.13 -18.80
CA GLU A 2 5.74 7.45 -17.53
C GLU A 2 4.90 7.86 -16.30
N GLY A 3 4.49 9.13 -16.20
CA GLY A 3 3.64 9.59 -15.10
C GLY A 3 2.29 8.87 -15.01
N PHE A 4 1.69 8.49 -16.14
CA PHE A 4 0.42 7.77 -16.18
C PHE A 4 0.54 6.33 -15.63
N THR A 5 1.70 5.69 -15.84
CA THR A 5 1.97 4.33 -15.35
C THR A 5 2.28 4.34 -13.85
N SER A 6 3.02 5.34 -13.37
CA SER A 6 3.28 5.55 -11.94
C SER A 6 2.00 5.83 -11.17
N LEU A 7 1.17 6.78 -11.64
CA LEU A 7 -0.15 7.08 -11.06
C LEU A 7 -1.06 5.85 -10.98
N ASN A 8 -0.96 4.92 -11.94
CA ASN A 8 -1.71 3.67 -11.94
C ASN A 8 -1.17 2.68 -10.89
N LEU A 9 0.15 2.59 -10.75
CA LEU A 9 0.80 1.74 -9.75
C LEU A 9 0.47 2.23 -8.34
N ASP A 10 0.65 3.52 -8.06
CA ASP A 10 0.42 4.13 -6.74
C ASP A 10 -1.04 3.94 -6.31
N ARG A 11 -1.98 4.10 -7.26
CA ARG A 11 -3.39 3.82 -7.02
C ARG A 11 -3.64 2.35 -6.70
N LYS A 12 -3.13 1.40 -7.48
CA LYS A 12 -3.33 -0.04 -7.22
C LYS A 12 -2.80 -0.49 -5.86
N VAL A 13 -1.64 0.03 -5.46
CA VAL A 13 -1.03 -0.27 -4.16
C VAL A 13 -1.88 0.31 -3.04
N THR A 14 -2.34 1.55 -3.20
CA THR A 14 -3.22 2.21 -2.23
C THR A 14 -4.55 1.46 -2.05
N GLU A 15 -5.19 1.07 -3.14
CA GLU A 15 -6.45 0.31 -3.10
C GLU A 15 -6.24 -1.06 -2.43
N PHE A 16 -5.14 -1.75 -2.72
CA PHE A 16 -4.81 -3.01 -2.05
C PHE A 16 -4.78 -2.86 -0.53
N PHE A 17 -4.09 -1.84 0.00
CA PHE A 17 -4.05 -1.63 1.44
C PHE A 17 -5.37 -1.08 1.99
N ARG A 18 -6.15 -0.33 1.21
CA ARG A 18 -7.51 0.06 1.61
C ARG A 18 -8.41 -1.18 1.81
N GLU A 19 -8.28 -2.21 0.98
CA GLU A 19 -9.04 -3.46 1.14
C GLU A 19 -8.58 -4.31 2.34
N VAL A 20 -7.29 -4.25 2.68
CA VAL A 20 -6.71 -5.01 3.81
C VAL A 20 -6.89 -4.28 5.14
N HIS A 21 -7.14 -2.96 5.10
CA HIS A 21 -7.45 -2.16 6.27
C HIS A 21 -8.72 -2.65 6.96
N VAL A 22 -8.65 -2.78 8.29
CA VAL A 22 -9.78 -3.17 9.13
C VAL A 22 -10.37 -1.95 9.82
N GLY A 23 -11.57 -1.53 9.45
CA GLY A 23 -12.20 -0.37 10.05
C GLY A 23 -13.12 0.35 9.08
N GLN A 24 -13.39 1.62 9.36
CA GLN A 24 -14.11 2.46 8.43
C GLN A 24 -13.14 3.07 7.42
N GLU A 25 -13.60 3.38 6.21
CA GLU A 25 -12.74 4.01 5.19
C GLU A 25 -12.13 5.34 5.68
N GLU A 26 -12.78 6.01 6.63
CA GLU A 26 -12.33 7.25 7.26
C GLU A 26 -11.04 7.06 8.09
N ASP A 27 -10.81 5.85 8.60
CA ASP A 27 -9.62 5.49 9.38
C ASP A 27 -8.40 5.23 8.48
N PHE A 28 -8.61 5.10 7.16
CA PHE A 28 -7.56 4.94 6.17
C PHE A 28 -7.14 6.30 5.60
N THR A 29 -5.89 6.69 5.85
CA THR A 29 -5.36 7.99 5.40
C THR A 29 -4.10 7.82 4.56
N ILE A 30 -4.05 8.49 3.43
CA ILE A 30 -2.81 8.71 2.67
C ILE A 30 -2.14 9.94 3.26
N LEU A 31 -1.01 9.77 3.94
CA LEU A 31 -0.38 10.84 4.73
C LEU A 31 0.59 11.67 3.88
N GLU A 32 1.60 11.03 3.31
CA GLU A 32 2.63 11.65 2.47
C GLU A 32 2.71 10.83 1.17
N SER A 33 3.37 11.32 0.11
CA SER A 33 3.41 10.62 -1.19
C SER A 33 3.85 9.14 -1.12
N ASN A 34 4.54 8.73 -0.04
CA ASN A 34 5.03 7.37 0.16
C ASN A 34 4.56 6.72 1.46
N LYS A 35 3.48 7.19 2.10
CA LYS A 35 3.03 6.64 3.39
C LYS A 35 1.52 6.62 3.53
N ILE A 36 0.99 5.48 3.97
CA ILE A 36 -0.41 5.32 4.35
C ILE A 36 -0.53 4.95 5.82
N SER A 37 -1.64 5.34 6.42
CA SER A 37 -2.06 5.06 7.78
C SER A 37 -3.38 4.30 7.74
N GLY A 38 -3.54 3.37 8.65
CA GLY A 38 -4.75 2.59 8.81
C GLY A 38 -4.54 1.52 9.86
N ASN A 39 -5.63 0.90 10.27
CA ASN A 39 -5.57 -0.29 11.11
C ASN A 39 -5.24 -1.52 10.23
N PHE A 40 -4.02 -2.04 10.38
CA PHE A 40 -3.55 -3.28 9.76
C PHE A 40 -3.19 -4.33 10.82
N GLY A 41 -3.85 -4.29 11.97
CA GLY A 41 -3.50 -5.11 13.14
C GLY A 41 -2.44 -4.42 14.00
N GLU A 42 -1.30 -5.07 14.21
CA GLU A 42 -0.19 -4.51 15.00
C GLU A 42 0.54 -3.36 14.28
N VAL A 43 0.32 -3.23 12.97
CA VAL A 43 0.89 -2.18 12.14
C VAL A 43 -0.14 -1.08 11.89
N SER A 44 0.23 0.16 12.19
CA SER A 44 -0.60 1.36 11.98
C SER A 44 -0.20 2.19 10.76
N TYR A 45 0.98 1.93 10.20
CA TYR A 45 1.51 2.65 9.04
C TYR A 45 2.22 1.71 8.07
N ILE A 46 2.00 1.94 6.77
CA ILE A 46 2.73 1.25 5.70
C ILE A 46 3.55 2.27 4.93
N ASN A 47 4.82 1.95 4.74
CA ASN A 47 5.74 2.74 3.93
C ASN A 47 5.75 2.21 2.50
N LEU A 48 5.43 3.08 1.53
CA LEU A 48 5.34 2.78 0.10
C LEU A 48 6.67 3.06 -0.63
N LEU A 49 7.80 2.93 0.04
CA LEU A 49 9.12 3.00 -0.59
C LEU A 49 9.48 1.67 -1.27
N ASN A 50 10.06 1.77 -2.47
CA ASN A 50 10.55 0.62 -3.25
C ASN A 50 9.48 -0.46 -3.50
N VAL A 51 8.23 -0.05 -3.73
CA VAL A 51 7.12 -0.98 -4.02
C VAL A 51 7.48 -1.79 -5.29
N PRO A 52 7.46 -3.13 -5.22
CA PRO A 52 7.57 -3.95 -6.41
C PRO A 52 6.44 -3.63 -7.41
N HIS A 53 6.71 -3.80 -8.69
CA HIS A 53 5.69 -3.63 -9.72
C HIS A 53 4.51 -4.57 -9.45
N PHE A 54 3.27 -4.06 -9.46
CA PHE A 54 2.09 -4.83 -9.07
C PHE A 54 1.87 -6.10 -9.92
N ASN A 55 2.27 -6.07 -11.19
CA ASN A 55 2.22 -7.26 -12.08
C ASN A 55 3.21 -8.38 -11.68
N ASP A 56 4.22 -8.08 -10.87
CA ASP A 56 5.21 -9.05 -10.37
C ASP A 56 4.66 -9.68 -9.07
N LYS A 57 3.53 -10.40 -9.20
CA LYS A 57 2.62 -10.78 -8.10
C LYS A 57 3.33 -11.38 -6.89
N ASP A 58 4.25 -12.33 -7.10
CA ASP A 58 4.97 -12.98 -5.99
C ASP A 58 5.87 -12.01 -5.22
N LYS A 59 6.55 -11.11 -5.93
CA LYS A 59 7.39 -10.10 -5.28
C LYS A 59 6.53 -9.09 -4.53
N PHE A 60 5.42 -8.66 -5.14
CA PHE A 60 4.49 -7.73 -4.52
C PHE A 60 3.88 -8.31 -3.23
N LEU A 61 3.35 -9.55 -3.28
CA LEU A 61 2.74 -10.19 -2.10
C LEU A 61 3.75 -10.42 -0.97
N ARG A 62 4.99 -10.82 -1.29
CA ARG A 62 6.05 -10.96 -0.29
C ARG A 62 6.43 -9.63 0.36
N TRP A 63 6.46 -8.56 -0.42
CA TRP A 63 6.72 -7.21 0.09
C TRP A 63 5.55 -6.74 0.98
N ALA A 64 4.31 -6.88 0.52
CA ALA A 64 3.12 -6.48 1.28
C ALA A 64 3.02 -7.26 2.61
N HIS A 65 3.28 -8.58 2.59
CA HIS A 65 3.33 -9.39 3.80
C HIS A 65 4.38 -8.87 4.79
N LYS A 66 5.58 -8.52 4.32
CA LYS A 66 6.60 -7.92 5.21
C LYS A 66 6.13 -6.60 5.78
N ALA A 67 5.50 -5.74 4.96
CA ALA A 67 5.02 -4.45 5.42
C ALA A 67 3.92 -4.56 6.49
N LEU A 68 3.09 -5.60 6.42
CA LEU A 68 2.02 -5.88 7.38
C LEU A 68 2.48 -6.61 8.66
N ASN A 69 3.69 -7.17 8.68
CA ASN A 69 4.21 -7.98 9.79
C ASN A 69 5.59 -7.48 10.27
N LEU A 70 5.84 -6.17 10.17
CA LEU A 70 7.09 -5.54 10.56
C LEU A 70 7.32 -5.59 12.07
#